data_AF-A0AAW1XV59-F1
#
_entry.id   AF-A0AAW1XV59-F1
#
_cell.length_a   1.000
_cell.length_b   1.000
_cell.length_c   1.000
_cell.angle_alpha   90.00
_cell.angle_beta   90.00
_cell.angle_gamma   90.00
#
_symmetry.space_group_name_H-M   'P 1'
#
loop_
_entity.id
_entity.type
_entity.pdbx_description
1 polymer ?
#
loop_
_entity_poly.entity_id
_entity_poly.type
_entity_poly.pdbx_seq_one_letter_code
_entity_poly.pdbx_strand_id
1 'polypeptide(L)'
;MIDSLYKRVSDTEDEGIMRELLLDFYTSSGKQKPDQIIIFRDGVSESQFNQVLNIELDQIIEACKFLDESWCPKFVVIIAQKNHHTKFFQPQSPDNVPPGTIIDNKICHPKNNDFYLCAQAGMIGTTRPTHYHVLLDDIGFSADDLQELVHSLSYVYQRSTTAISVVAPICYAHLAATQMSQFVKFEDASETSSSHGGLTSAGAVPVPQLPRLKENVANSMFFC
;
A
#
# COMPACT_ATOMS: atom_id res chain seq x y z
N MET A 1 2.59 -12.38 2.05
CA MET A 1 3.39 -11.22 2.48
C MET A 1 4.13 -10.70 1.27
N ILE A 2 4.53 -9.44 1.25
CA ILE A 2 5.37 -8.93 0.17
C ILE A 2 6.78 -9.48 0.38
N ASP A 3 7.24 -10.24 -0.61
CA ASP A 3 8.63 -10.70 -0.67
C ASP A 3 9.48 -9.61 -1.36
N SER A 4 10.78 -9.59 -1.07
CA SER A 4 11.75 -8.67 -1.69
C SER A 4 11.54 -7.18 -1.37
N LEU A 5 11.02 -6.84 -0.19
CA LEU A 5 11.11 -5.46 0.32
C LEU A 5 12.57 -5.09 0.60
N TYR A 6 13.32 -6.05 1.13
CA TYR A 6 14.77 -6.05 1.28
C TYR A 6 15.32 -7.37 0.74
N LYS A 7 16.34 -7.29 -0.12
CA LYS A 7 16.95 -8.44 -0.80
C LYS A 7 18.45 -8.18 -0.97
N ARG A 8 19.21 -8.46 0.08
CA ARG A 8 20.67 -8.38 0.06
C ARG A 8 21.28 -9.32 -0.98
N VAL A 9 22.08 -8.77 -1.89
CA VAL A 9 22.82 -9.51 -2.92
C VAL A 9 24.30 -9.58 -2.58
N SER A 10 24.85 -8.52 -1.98
CA SER A 10 26.24 -8.48 -1.51
C SER A 10 26.36 -7.65 -0.23
N ASP A 11 27.59 -7.41 0.23
CA ASP A 11 27.85 -6.54 1.39
C ASP A 11 27.52 -5.07 1.11
N THR A 12 27.41 -4.68 -0.16
CA THR A 12 27.19 -3.29 -0.58
C THR A 12 25.96 -3.12 -1.47
N GLU A 13 25.28 -4.21 -1.83
CA GLU A 13 24.17 -4.20 -2.77
C GLU A 13 22.92 -4.89 -2.22
N ASP A 14 21.81 -4.17 -2.34
CA ASP A 14 20.44 -4.62 -2.09
C ASP A 14 19.62 -4.45 -3.37
N GLU A 15 18.78 -5.43 -3.68
CA GLU A 15 17.83 -5.42 -4.81
C GLU A 15 16.37 -5.32 -4.34
N GLY A 16 16.14 -4.97 -3.08
CA GLY A 16 14.81 -4.77 -2.54
C GLY A 16 14.13 -3.50 -3.07
N ILE A 17 12.80 -3.54 -3.14
CA ILE A 17 11.97 -2.41 -3.59
C ILE A 17 12.23 -1.16 -2.73
N MET A 18 12.48 -1.35 -1.43
CA MET A 18 12.71 -0.22 -0.52
C MET A 18 13.95 0.57 -0.88
N ARG A 19 15.04 -0.07 -1.31
CA ARG A 19 16.23 0.66 -1.71
C ARG A 19 15.95 1.57 -2.90
N GLU A 20 15.21 1.10 -3.90
CA GLU A 20 14.86 1.92 -5.07
C GLU A 20 14.05 3.16 -4.65
N LEU A 21 13.03 2.98 -3.82
CA LEU A 21 12.19 4.07 -3.31
C LEU A 21 12.98 5.07 -2.44
N LEU A 22 13.88 4.58 -1.58
CA LEU A 22 14.68 5.41 -0.69
C LEU A 22 15.75 6.21 -1.44
N LEU A 23 16.37 5.62 -2.47
CA LEU A 23 17.31 6.33 -3.35
C LEU A 23 16.59 7.37 -4.19
N ASP A 24 15.42 7.04 -4.75
CA ASP A 24 14.61 8.00 -5.50
C ASP A 24 14.19 9.19 -4.61
N PHE A 25 13.71 8.93 -3.39
CA PHE A 25 13.41 9.97 -2.42
C PHE A 25 14.65 10.84 -2.10
N TYR A 26 15.80 10.21 -1.83
CA TYR A 26 17.04 10.93 -1.50
C TYR A 26 17.46 11.86 -2.64
N THR A 27 17.37 11.40 -3.89
CA THR A 27 17.75 12.22 -5.05
C THR A 27 16.75 13.34 -5.34
N SER A 28 15.45 13.11 -5.17
CA SER A 28 14.39 14.09 -5.40
C SER A 28 14.20 15.10 -4.26
N SER A 29 14.60 14.75 -3.03
CA SER A 29 14.40 15.56 -1.82
C SER A 29 15.66 16.28 -1.35
N GLY A 30 16.49 16.73 -2.28
CA GLY A 30 17.68 17.52 -1.96
C GLY A 30 18.73 16.79 -1.14
N LYS A 31 18.87 15.47 -1.33
CA LYS A 31 19.82 14.59 -0.61
C LYS A 31 19.56 14.48 0.88
N GLN A 32 18.27 14.49 1.27
CA GLN A 32 17.84 14.24 2.64
C GLN A 32 17.27 12.82 2.76
N LYS A 33 17.57 12.18 3.90
CA LYS A 33 16.95 10.92 4.28
C LYS A 33 15.65 11.22 5.01
N PRO A 34 14.58 10.44 4.82
CA PRO A 34 13.34 10.68 5.54
C PRO A 34 13.53 10.37 7.02
N ASP A 35 13.15 11.30 7.89
CA ASP A 35 13.11 11.06 9.35
C ASP A 35 11.87 10.23 9.76
N GLN A 36 10.87 10.20 8.89
CA GLN A 36 9.56 9.61 9.13
C GLN A 36 9.09 8.86 7.88
N ILE A 37 8.62 7.62 8.05
CA ILE A 37 8.11 6.78 6.97
C ILE A 37 6.72 6.27 7.35
N ILE A 38 5.71 6.69 6.58
CA ILE A 38 4.31 6.29 6.77
C ILE A 38 3.95 5.25 5.71
N ILE A 39 3.56 4.07 6.16
CA ILE A 39 3.30 2.90 5.31
C ILE A 39 1.80 2.63 5.31
N PHE A 40 1.20 2.73 4.12
CA PHE A 40 -0.17 2.30 3.88
C PHE A 40 -0.18 0.94 3.20
N ARG A 41 -0.83 -0.05 3.82
CA ARG A 41 -0.86 -1.44 3.35
C ARG A 41 -2.30 -1.90 3.11
N ASP A 42 -2.61 -2.31 1.88
CA ASP A 42 -3.90 -2.94 1.53
C ASP A 42 -3.70 -4.40 1.14
N GLY A 43 -4.71 -5.24 1.32
CA GLY A 43 -4.69 -6.65 0.88
C GLY A 43 -4.25 -7.64 1.95
N VAL A 44 -4.47 -7.33 3.23
CA VAL A 44 -4.23 -8.25 4.37
C VAL A 44 -5.44 -8.32 5.29
N SER A 45 -5.70 -9.51 5.84
CA SER A 45 -6.68 -9.72 6.90
C SER A 45 -6.06 -9.51 8.29
N GLU A 46 -6.91 -9.37 9.32
CA GLU A 46 -6.47 -9.18 10.72
C GLU A 46 -5.50 -10.28 11.18
N SER A 47 -5.70 -11.53 10.74
CA SER A 47 -4.81 -12.66 11.04
C SER A 47 -3.37 -12.48 10.55
N GLN A 48 -3.14 -11.55 9.62
CA GLN A 48 -1.83 -11.27 9.02
C GLN A 48 -1.18 -10.00 9.58
N PHE A 49 -1.84 -9.25 10.49
CA PHE A 49 -1.29 -7.99 11.02
C PHE A 49 0.08 -8.18 11.68
N ASN A 50 0.24 -9.25 12.48
CA ASN A 50 1.53 -9.59 13.07
C ASN A 50 2.59 -9.92 12.02
N GLN A 51 2.20 -10.51 10.88
CA GLN A 51 3.15 -10.77 9.80
C GLN A 51 3.60 -9.46 9.14
N VAL A 52 2.70 -8.47 8.98
CA VAL A 52 3.08 -7.15 8.44
C VAL A 52 4.15 -6.51 9.31
N LEU A 53 3.96 -6.52 10.63
CA LEU A 53 4.96 -5.98 11.56
C LEU A 53 6.26 -6.79 11.57
N ASN A 54 6.18 -8.10 11.80
CA ASN A 54 7.37 -8.94 12.05
C ASN A 54 8.10 -9.40 10.77
N ILE A 55 7.59 -9.06 9.58
CA ILE A 55 8.18 -9.51 8.30
C ILE A 55 8.33 -8.35 7.33
N GLU A 56 7.26 -7.61 7.04
CA GLU A 56 7.34 -6.52 6.07
C GLU A 56 8.05 -5.30 6.66
N LEU A 57 7.63 -4.85 7.86
CA LEU A 57 8.29 -3.72 8.52
C LEU A 57 9.74 -4.05 8.89
N ASP A 58 10.03 -5.25 9.39
CA ASP A 58 11.40 -5.66 9.68
C ASP A 58 12.30 -5.61 8.43
N GLN A 59 11.82 -6.07 7.27
CA GLN A 59 12.58 -5.91 6.01
C GLN A 59 12.81 -4.44 5.65
N ILE A 60 11.82 -3.57 5.84
CA ILE A 60 11.95 -2.13 5.58
C ILE A 60 13.00 -1.50 6.49
N ILE A 61 13.01 -1.87 7.77
CA ILE A 61 14.00 -1.41 8.75
C ILE A 61 15.40 -1.87 8.33
N GLU A 62 15.56 -3.12 7.93
CA GLU A 62 16.86 -3.65 7.47
C GLU A 62 17.34 -2.96 6.19
N ALA A 63 16.46 -2.62 5.24
CA ALA A 63 16.83 -1.81 4.08
C ALA A 63 17.34 -0.41 4.48
N CYS A 64 16.74 0.22 5.48
CA CYS A 64 17.20 1.52 5.99
C CYS A 64 18.60 1.42 6.62
N LYS A 65 18.81 0.43 7.50
CA LYS A 65 20.11 0.17 8.15
C LYS A 65 21.20 -0.20 7.14
N PHE A 66 20.85 -0.93 6.08
CA PHE A 66 21.79 -1.31 5.04
C PHE A 66 22.34 -0.09 4.28
N LEU A 67 21.50 0.94 4.07
CA LEU A 67 21.92 2.20 3.45
C LEU A 67 22.75 3.07 4.40
N ASP A 68 22.40 3.06 5.69
CA ASP A 68 23.15 3.75 6.75
C ASP A 68 22.79 3.18 8.12
N GLU A 69 23.77 2.57 8.77
CA GLU A 69 23.61 1.92 10.07
C GLU A 69 23.21 2.91 11.19
N SER A 70 23.55 4.19 11.03
CA SER A 70 23.20 5.25 11.99
C SER A 70 21.82 5.87 11.76
N TRP A 71 21.17 5.54 10.64
CA TRP A 71 19.87 6.11 10.29
C TRP A 71 18.73 5.32 10.91
N CYS A 72 17.89 6.00 11.69
CA CYS A 72 16.78 5.40 12.44
C CYS A 72 15.50 6.21 12.21
N PRO A 73 14.81 6.03 11.07
CA PRO A 73 13.55 6.71 10.82
C PRO A 73 12.45 6.19 11.75
N LYS A 74 11.47 7.04 12.04
CA LYS A 74 10.25 6.65 12.74
C LYS A 74 9.23 6.07 11.77
N PHE A 75 8.51 5.03 12.20
CA PHE A 75 7.54 4.36 11.34
C PHE A 75 6.10 4.54 11.82
N VAL A 76 5.19 4.63 10.86
CA VAL A 76 3.75 4.45 11.07
C VAL A 76 3.26 3.41 10.08
N VAL A 77 2.57 2.39 10.58
CA VAL A 77 2.03 1.30 9.73
C VAL A 77 0.52 1.29 9.85
N ILE A 78 -0.15 1.54 8.72
CA ILE A 78 -1.61 1.66 8.63
C ILE A 78 -2.11 0.64 7.62
N ILE A 79 -2.92 -0.32 8.07
CA ILE A 79 -3.66 -1.21 7.16
C ILE A 79 -4.93 -0.50 6.72
N ALA A 80 -5.21 -0.51 5.42
CA ALA A 80 -6.51 -0.10 4.90
C ALA A 80 -7.27 -1.32 4.40
N GLN A 81 -8.48 -1.54 4.90
CA GLN A 81 -9.35 -2.63 4.47
C GLN A 81 -10.63 -2.05 3.87
N LYS A 82 -10.76 -2.14 2.55
CA LYS A 82 -11.99 -1.77 1.85
C LYS A 82 -13.00 -2.92 1.77
N ASN A 83 -12.55 -4.17 1.83
CA ASN A 83 -13.39 -5.35 1.58
C ASN A 83 -13.92 -5.98 2.88
N HIS A 84 -14.81 -5.28 3.59
CA HIS A 84 -15.46 -5.78 4.82
C HIS A 84 -17.00 -5.64 4.77
N HIS A 85 -17.72 -6.19 5.75
CA HIS A 85 -19.18 -6.18 5.77
C HIS A 85 -19.84 -4.95 6.43
N THR A 86 -19.06 -4.10 7.11
CA THR A 86 -19.55 -2.89 7.79
C THR A 86 -20.07 -1.84 6.79
N LYS A 87 -21.22 -1.24 7.10
CA LYS A 87 -21.86 -0.15 6.36
C LYS A 87 -22.47 0.86 7.33
N PHE A 88 -22.49 2.14 6.95
CA PHE A 88 -23.09 3.20 7.75
C PHE A 88 -24.27 3.85 7.05
N PHE A 89 -25.28 4.22 7.84
CA PHE A 89 -26.53 4.78 7.35
C PHE A 89 -26.90 6.01 8.18
N GLN A 90 -27.48 7.00 7.52
CA GLN A 90 -28.08 8.13 8.20
C GLN A 90 -29.46 7.74 8.76
N PRO A 91 -29.79 8.07 10.01
CA PRO A 91 -31.13 7.82 10.54
C PRO A 91 -32.20 8.53 9.68
N GLN A 92 -33.24 7.79 9.28
CA GLN A 92 -34.40 8.31 8.54
C GLN A 92 -34.07 8.96 7.18
N SER A 93 -32.90 8.68 6.61
CA SER A 93 -32.53 9.14 5.27
C SER A 93 -32.19 7.93 4.39
N PRO A 94 -32.60 7.93 3.10
CA PRO A 94 -32.16 6.94 2.14
C PRO A 94 -30.72 7.16 1.65
N ASP A 95 -30.12 8.31 1.99
CA ASP A 95 -28.81 8.70 1.51
C ASP A 95 -27.67 8.03 2.27
N ASN A 96 -26.53 7.91 1.60
CA ASN A 96 -25.27 7.53 2.23
C ASN A 96 -24.85 8.56 3.28
N VAL A 97 -24.05 8.15 4.26
CA VAL A 97 -23.41 9.11 5.18
C VAL A 97 -22.57 10.15 4.41
N PRO A 98 -22.45 11.39 4.91
CA PRO A 98 -21.70 12.42 4.21
C PRO A 98 -20.24 12.01 3.97
N PRO A 99 -19.61 12.44 2.86
CA PRO A 99 -18.18 12.24 2.66
C PRO A 99 -17.39 12.90 3.80
N GLY A 100 -16.30 12.26 4.22
CA GLY A 100 -15.51 12.63 5.38
C GLY A 100 -16.05 12.12 6.72
N THR A 101 -17.13 11.33 6.74
CA THR A 101 -17.61 10.72 7.99
C THR A 101 -16.58 9.74 8.55
N ILE A 102 -16.18 9.95 9.79
CA ILE A 102 -15.27 9.09 10.55
C ILE A 102 -16.01 8.42 11.71
N ILE A 103 -15.71 7.14 11.95
CA ILE A 103 -16.22 6.36 13.08
C ILE A 103 -15.03 5.66 13.73
N ASP A 104 -14.66 6.11 14.93
CA ASP A 104 -13.51 5.62 15.71
C ASP A 104 -13.92 5.09 17.10
N ASN A 105 -15.22 4.92 17.33
CA ASN A 105 -15.78 4.55 18.62
C ASN A 105 -16.85 3.47 18.50
N LYS A 106 -17.16 2.84 19.64
CA LYS A 106 -18.20 1.81 19.88
C LYS A 106 -18.04 0.51 19.10
N ILE A 107 -17.94 0.59 17.78
CA ILE A 107 -17.83 -0.56 16.87
C ILE A 107 -16.38 -0.87 16.50
N CYS A 108 -15.45 0.06 16.76
CA CYS A 108 -14.01 -0.13 16.59
C CYS A 108 -13.45 -1.07 17.66
N HIS A 109 -12.23 -1.54 17.45
CA HIS A 109 -11.56 -2.46 18.35
C HIS A 109 -11.39 -1.82 19.74
N PRO A 110 -11.71 -2.53 20.85
CA PRO A 110 -11.71 -1.95 22.19
C PRO A 110 -10.33 -1.56 22.73
N LYS A 111 -9.25 -1.96 22.03
CA LYS A 111 -7.86 -1.77 22.47
C LYS A 111 -6.92 -1.27 21.38
N ASN A 112 -7.27 -1.45 20.12
CA ASN A 112 -6.36 -1.15 19.02
C ASN A 112 -6.80 0.20 18.46
N ASN A 113 -5.88 0.93 17.84
CA ASN A 113 -6.22 2.18 17.18
C ASN A 113 -6.75 1.85 15.77
N ASP A 114 -8.06 1.89 15.60
CA ASP A 114 -8.73 1.66 14.33
C ASP A 114 -9.93 2.59 14.15
N PHE A 115 -10.19 2.96 12.90
CA PHE A 115 -11.30 3.83 12.56
C PHE A 115 -11.82 3.53 11.15
N TYR A 116 -13.09 3.81 10.93
CA TYR A 116 -13.68 3.79 9.61
C TYR A 116 -13.73 5.20 9.04
N LEU A 117 -13.46 5.33 7.74
CA LEU A 117 -13.59 6.58 7.00
C LEU A 117 -14.41 6.37 5.72
N CYS A 118 -15.48 7.15 5.58
CA CYS A 118 -16.23 7.31 4.33
C CYS A 118 -15.70 8.54 3.56
N ALA A 119 -14.53 8.44 2.92
CA ALA A 119 -13.89 9.60 2.28
C ALA A 119 -14.68 10.15 1.07
N GLN A 120 -15.22 9.26 0.23
CA GLN A 120 -15.86 9.63 -1.03
C GLN A 120 -17.39 9.75 -0.90
N ALA A 121 -18.00 10.56 -1.77
CA ALA A 121 -19.45 10.57 -1.94
C ALA A 121 -19.90 9.34 -2.73
N GLY A 122 -20.69 8.45 -2.12
CA GLY A 122 -21.24 7.29 -2.82
C GLY A 122 -22.38 7.66 -3.75
N MET A 123 -22.10 7.72 -5.05
CA MET A 123 -23.08 8.06 -6.09
C MET A 123 -24.14 6.96 -6.32
N ILE A 124 -23.77 5.70 -6.16
CA ILE A 124 -24.64 4.55 -6.47
C ILE A 124 -24.50 3.50 -5.36
N GLY A 125 -25.66 3.03 -4.87
CA GLY A 125 -25.72 2.01 -3.84
C GLY A 125 -25.24 2.51 -2.48
N THR A 126 -24.99 1.57 -1.55
CA THR A 126 -24.48 1.90 -0.22
C THR A 126 -22.96 2.07 -0.25
N THR A 127 -22.48 3.20 0.24
CA THR A 127 -21.05 3.47 0.40
C THR A 127 -20.44 2.46 1.35
N ARG A 128 -19.32 1.87 0.93
CA ARG A 128 -18.50 1.06 1.81
C ARG A 128 -17.39 1.95 2.38
N PRO A 129 -17.35 2.19 3.71
CA PRO A 129 -16.23 2.88 4.33
C PRO A 129 -14.94 2.07 4.12
N THR A 130 -13.79 2.70 4.25
CA THR A 130 -12.53 1.98 4.43
C THR A 130 -12.23 1.91 5.93
N HIS A 131 -11.92 0.71 6.41
CA HIS A 131 -11.49 0.45 7.79
C HIS A 131 -9.98 0.56 7.86
N TYR A 132 -9.48 1.53 8.62
CA TYR A 132 -8.06 1.74 8.84
C TYR A 132 -7.67 1.18 10.20
N HIS A 133 -6.59 0.38 10.25
CA HIS A 133 -5.99 -0.11 11.48
C HIS A 133 -4.56 0.41 11.59
N VAL A 134 -4.27 1.13 12.66
CA VAL A 134 -2.93 1.62 12.99
C VAL A 134 -2.23 0.52 13.79
N LEU A 135 -1.27 -0.15 13.15
CA LEU A 135 -0.52 -1.24 13.77
C LEU A 135 0.70 -0.74 14.55
N LEU A 136 1.30 0.35 14.09
CA LEU A 136 2.45 0.99 14.71
C LEU A 136 2.39 2.50 14.47
N ASP A 137 2.78 3.29 15.47
CA ASP A 137 2.97 4.73 15.36
C ASP A 137 4.10 5.21 16.30
N ASP A 138 5.33 5.29 15.76
CA ASP A 138 6.50 5.84 16.45
C ASP A 138 6.58 7.37 16.36
N ILE A 139 5.79 7.98 15.48
CA ILE A 139 5.72 9.42 15.28
C ILE A 139 4.95 10.05 16.45
N GLY A 140 3.88 9.39 16.89
CA GLY A 140 3.03 9.80 18.00
C GLY A 140 1.92 10.74 17.55
N PHE A 141 1.23 10.38 16.46
CA PHE A 141 0.06 11.13 15.99
C PHE A 141 -1.06 11.10 17.03
N SER A 142 -1.79 12.21 17.13
CA SER A 142 -3.13 12.16 17.71
C SER A 142 -4.09 11.44 16.76
N ALA A 143 -5.21 10.94 17.29
CA ALA A 143 -6.23 10.33 16.45
C ALA A 143 -6.75 11.32 15.38
N ASP A 144 -6.99 12.57 15.78
CA ASP A 144 -7.49 13.62 14.89
C ASP A 144 -6.49 13.93 13.76
N ASP A 145 -5.20 14.12 14.09
CA ASP A 145 -4.17 14.42 13.10
C ASP A 145 -3.99 13.27 12.09
N LEU A 146 -4.02 12.03 12.57
CA LEU A 146 -3.90 10.86 11.70
C LEU A 146 -5.10 10.72 10.79
N GLN A 147 -6.31 10.89 11.33
CA GLN A 147 -7.54 10.81 10.56
C GLN A 147 -7.61 11.93 9.50
N GLU A 148 -7.19 13.14 9.84
CA GLU A 148 -7.07 14.26 8.90
C GLU A 148 -6.04 13.99 7.79
N LEU A 149 -4.87 13.44 8.15
CA LEU A 149 -3.86 13.03 7.17
C LEU A 149 -4.42 11.98 6.20
N VAL A 150 -5.05 10.93 6.72
CA VAL A 150 -5.65 9.86 5.91
C VAL A 150 -6.75 10.42 5.01
N HIS A 151 -7.61 11.30 5.52
CA HIS A 151 -8.65 11.93 4.72
C HIS A 151 -8.07 12.84 3.63
N SER A 152 -7.05 13.63 3.95
CA SER A 152 -6.36 14.50 2.98
C SER A 152 -5.73 13.71 1.86
N LEU A 153 -5.13 12.56 2.17
CA LEU A 153 -4.55 11.66 1.16
C LEU A 153 -5.58 11.02 0.23
N SER A 154 -6.88 11.04 0.58
CA SER A 154 -7.96 10.64 -0.34
C SER A 154 -8.23 11.68 -1.43
N TYR A 155 -7.75 12.92 -1.31
CA TYR A 155 -7.96 13.99 -2.31
C TYR A 155 -6.79 14.17 -3.29
N VAL A 156 -5.63 13.56 -3.04
CA VAL A 156 -4.42 13.76 -3.85
C VAL A 156 -4.23 12.70 -4.95
N TYR A 157 -5.32 12.07 -5.39
CA TYR A 157 -5.31 11.10 -6.48
C TYR A 157 -5.48 11.77 -7.83
N GLN A 158 -4.43 11.79 -8.64
CA GLN A 158 -4.35 12.62 -9.86
C GLN A 158 -5.35 12.27 -10.96
N ARG A 159 -5.93 11.06 -10.95
CA ARG A 159 -6.90 10.62 -11.96
C ARG A 159 -8.36 10.99 -11.61
N SER A 160 -8.57 11.69 -10.50
CA SER A 160 -9.90 12.07 -10.01
C SER A 160 -9.89 13.52 -9.53
N THR A 161 -10.98 14.23 -9.79
CA THR A 161 -11.26 15.56 -9.21
C THR A 161 -12.07 15.49 -7.92
N THR A 162 -12.38 14.28 -7.45
CA THR A 162 -13.10 14.01 -6.19
C THR A 162 -12.30 13.06 -5.31
N ALA A 163 -12.58 13.10 -4.00
CA ALA A 163 -12.01 12.13 -3.06
C ALA A 163 -12.28 10.69 -3.49
N ILE A 164 -11.27 9.84 -3.35
CA ILE A 164 -11.37 8.40 -3.54
C ILE A 164 -11.59 7.70 -2.20
N SER A 165 -12.19 6.51 -2.23
CA SER A 165 -12.55 5.76 -1.02
C SER A 165 -11.37 5.40 -0.11
N VAL A 166 -10.16 5.32 -0.65
CA VAL A 166 -8.93 4.89 0.03
C VAL A 166 -7.83 5.93 -0.26
N VAL A 167 -6.74 5.97 0.50
CA VAL A 167 -5.65 6.92 0.26
C VAL A 167 -4.99 6.74 -1.12
N ALA A 168 -4.52 7.84 -1.71
CA ALA A 168 -3.87 7.83 -3.03
C ALA A 168 -2.68 6.86 -3.17
N PRO A 169 -1.77 6.70 -2.19
CA PRO A 169 -0.66 5.74 -2.29
C PRO A 169 -1.12 4.30 -2.56
N ILE A 170 -2.20 3.83 -1.93
CA ILE A 170 -2.75 2.50 -2.18
C ILE A 170 -3.32 2.41 -3.59
N CYS A 171 -4.04 3.44 -4.05
CA CYS A 171 -4.54 3.47 -5.43
C CYS A 171 -3.40 3.41 -6.45
N TYR A 172 -2.29 4.13 -6.23
CA TYR A 172 -1.12 4.05 -7.09
C TYR A 172 -0.47 2.68 -7.07
N ALA A 173 -0.36 2.03 -5.91
CA ALA A 173 0.13 0.66 -5.81
C ALA A 173 -0.75 -0.33 -6.60
N HIS A 174 -2.08 -0.18 -6.54
CA HIS A 174 -3.00 -0.99 -7.34
C HIS A 174 -2.85 -0.76 -8.83
N LEU A 175 -2.66 0.50 -9.26
CA LEU A 175 -2.44 0.81 -10.67
C LEU A 175 -1.13 0.20 -11.17
N ALA A 176 -0.04 0.32 -10.41
CA ALA A 176 1.24 -0.29 -10.73
C ALA A 176 1.13 -1.82 -10.84
N ALA A 177 0.50 -2.47 -9.85
CA ALA A 177 0.28 -3.92 -9.87
C ALA A 177 -0.59 -4.37 -11.06
N THR A 178 -1.66 -3.62 -11.36
CA THR A 178 -2.54 -3.90 -12.51
C THR A 178 -1.80 -3.77 -13.83
N GLN A 179 -1.01 -2.71 -13.98
CA GLN A 179 -0.22 -2.47 -15.19
C GLN A 179 0.82 -3.58 -15.39
N MET A 180 1.55 -3.97 -14.33
CA MET A 180 2.50 -5.08 -14.39
C MET A 180 1.85 -6.42 -14.70
N SER A 181 0.65 -6.69 -14.17
CA SER A 181 -0.11 -7.90 -14.49
C SER A 181 -0.47 -8.01 -15.97
N GLN A 182 -0.67 -6.90 -16.68
CA GLN A 182 -0.94 -6.91 -18.13
C GLN A 182 0.29 -7.34 -18.93
N PHE A 183 1.49 -6.92 -18.53
CA PHE A 183 2.73 -7.34 -19.19
C PHE A 183 2.97 -8.85 -19.06
N VAL A 184 2.76 -9.42 -17.86
CA VAL A 184 2.88 -10.88 -17.65
C VAL A 184 1.91 -11.66 -18.53
N LYS A 185 0.65 -11.23 -18.61
CA LYS A 185 -0.36 -11.89 -19.46
C LYS A 185 0.00 -11.84 -20.95
N PHE A 186 0.67 -10.77 -21.39
CA PHE A 186 1.12 -10.63 -22.77
C PHE A 186 2.28 -11.59 -23.08
N GLU A 187 3.21 -11.76 -22.14
CA GLU A 187 4.29 -12.74 -22.25
C GLU A 187 3.74 -14.17 -22.26
N ASP A 188 2.81 -14.52 -21.37
CA ASP A 188 2.14 -15.84 -21.35
C ASP A 188 1.39 -16.13 -22.68
N ALA A 189 0.73 -15.11 -23.25
CA ALA A 189 0.07 -15.22 -24.55
C ALA A 189 1.06 -15.37 -25.71
N SER A 190 2.25 -14.78 -25.59
CA SER A 190 3.34 -14.95 -26.56
C SER A 190 3.95 -16.35 -26.47
N GLU A 191 4.19 -16.86 -25.25
CA GLU A 191 4.74 -18.21 -24.98
C GLU A 191 3.79 -19.33 -25.42
N THR A 192 2.47 -19.14 -25.26
CA THR A 192 1.45 -20.11 -25.73
C THR A 192 1.31 -20.19 -27.25
N SER A 193 1.95 -19.29 -28.00
CA SER A 193 2.04 -19.40 -29.47
C SER A 193 3.18 -20.32 -29.94
N SER A 194 4.03 -20.81 -29.02
CA SER A 194 5.12 -21.75 -29.31
C SER A 194 5.05 -23.04 -28.50
N SER A 195 4.63 -24.10 -29.19
CA SER A 195 4.89 -25.53 -28.95
C SER A 195 4.12 -26.29 -27.84
N HIS A 196 3.49 -27.38 -28.30
CA HIS A 196 3.00 -28.52 -27.55
C HIS A 196 4.06 -29.16 -26.64
N GLY A 197 3.71 -29.43 -25.39
CA GLY A 197 4.48 -30.33 -24.52
C GLY A 197 4.05 -30.23 -23.06
N GLY A 198 3.00 -30.97 -22.67
CA GLY A 198 2.55 -31.02 -21.28
C GLY A 198 3.55 -31.74 -20.37
N LEU A 199 3.77 -31.19 -19.18
CA LEU A 199 4.22 -31.92 -17.99
C LEU A 199 3.71 -31.18 -16.74
N THR A 200 2.83 -31.81 -15.95
CA THR A 200 2.34 -31.25 -14.69
C THR A 200 3.33 -31.55 -13.56
N SER A 201 4.16 -30.57 -13.22
CA SER A 201 4.98 -30.58 -11.99
C SER A 201 4.20 -29.95 -10.84
N ALA A 202 4.02 -30.69 -9.74
CA ALA A 202 3.40 -30.21 -8.50
C ALA A 202 4.39 -29.41 -7.63
N GLY A 203 5.08 -28.44 -8.22
CA GLY A 203 5.90 -27.45 -7.53
C GLY A 203 5.26 -26.07 -7.62
N ALA A 204 5.58 -25.17 -6.67
CA ALA A 204 5.26 -23.76 -6.82
C ALA A 204 5.83 -23.29 -8.17
N VAL A 205 4.96 -22.81 -9.07
CA VAL A 205 5.39 -22.27 -10.36
C VAL A 205 6.32 -21.10 -10.05
N PRO A 206 7.58 -21.10 -10.53
CA PRO A 206 8.47 -19.96 -10.36
C PRO A 206 7.77 -18.74 -10.96
N VAL A 207 7.54 -17.70 -10.16
CA VAL A 207 7.05 -16.42 -10.71
C VAL A 207 8.17 -15.88 -11.59
N PRO A 208 7.96 -15.70 -12.91
CA PRO A 208 8.97 -15.13 -13.77
C PRO A 208 9.41 -13.78 -13.22
N GLN A 209 10.72 -13.49 -13.24
CA GLN A 209 11.18 -12.16 -12.87
C GLN A 209 10.61 -11.16 -13.87
N LEU A 210 9.90 -10.15 -13.35
CA LEU A 210 9.35 -9.09 -14.19
C LEU A 210 10.50 -8.36 -14.89
N PRO A 211 10.36 -8.04 -16.19
CA PRO A 211 11.36 -7.26 -16.89
C PRO A 211 11.51 -5.89 -16.23
N ARG A 212 12.76 -5.43 -16.08
CA ARG A 212 13.02 -4.08 -15.56
C ARG A 212 12.46 -3.05 -16.54
N LEU A 213 11.82 -2.02 -15.98
CA LEU A 213 11.37 -0.87 -16.75
C LEU A 213 12.58 -0.15 -17.35
N LYS A 214 12.39 0.45 -18.53
CA LYS A 214 13.42 1.31 -19.12
C LYS A 214 13.67 2.52 -18.21
N GLU A 215 14.91 2.97 -18.13
CA GLU A 215 15.34 4.07 -17.25
C GLU A 215 14.52 5.36 -17.45
N ASN A 216 14.10 5.64 -18.69
CA ASN A 216 13.29 6.82 -19.01
C ASN A 216 11.83 6.74 -18.53
N VAL A 217 11.39 5.58 -18.02
CA VAL A 217 10.02 5.34 -17.54
C VAL A 217 10.02 4.95 -16.05
N ALA A 218 11.11 4.38 -15.54
CA ALA A 218 11.22 3.86 -14.18
C ALA A 218 10.85 4.89 -13.09
N ASN A 219 11.27 6.15 -13.28
CA ASN A 219 11.00 7.24 -12.32
C ASN A 219 9.74 8.06 -12.68
N SER A 220 8.84 7.49 -13.50
CA SER A 220 7.58 8.14 -13.89
C SER A 220 6.37 7.39 -13.34
N MET A 221 5.25 8.08 -13.21
CA MET A 221 3.96 7.44 -12.87
C MET A 221 3.31 6.79 -14.10
N PHE A 222 4.03 5.92 -14.82
CA PHE A 222 3.59 5.29 -16.08
C PHE A 222 2.29 4.47 -15.96
N PHE A 223 1.91 4.12 -14.73
CA PHE A 223 0.71 3.37 -14.39
C PHE A 223 -0.55 4.24 -14.25
N CYS A 224 -0.42 5.56 -14.36
CA CYS A 224 -1.53 6.50 -14.23
C CYS A 224 -2.20 6.83 -15.56
#